data_AF-A0A8C9FSR8-F1
#
_entry.id   AF-A0A8C9FSR8-F1
#
_cell.length_a   1.000
_cell.length_b   1.000
_cell.length_c   1.000
_cell.angle_alpha   90.00
_cell.angle_beta   90.00
_cell.angle_gamma   90.00
#
_symmetry.space_group_name_H-M   'P 1'
#
loop_
_entity.id
_entity.type
_entity.pdbx_description
1 polymer ?
#
loop_
_entity_poly.entity_id
_entity_poly.type
_entity_poly.pdbx_seq_one_letter_code
_entity_poly.pdbx_strand_id
1 'polypeptide(L)'
;MASKALRAVVLGPPGSGKGTVCERIARSFGLQHLSSGQFLREKMSCTEVGVLAKQYLERGLLVPDHVITRVMMTELEKRRAEHWLLDGFPRTLGQAEALDRICELDLVISLHIPFETLKDRLSARWIHPASGRVYNMEFNPPHVHVRAWSSLLLHEWGGTSFKYHWGKILYSKTTSKAA
;
A
#
# COMPACT_ATOMS: atom_id res chain seq x y z
N MET A 1 -32.70 12.69 -11.91
CA MET A 1 -31.40 12.63 -12.59
C MET A 1 -30.46 11.80 -11.73
N ALA A 2 -29.81 10.78 -12.28
CA ALA A 2 -28.79 10.07 -11.52
C ALA A 2 -27.64 11.04 -11.23
N SER A 3 -27.25 11.19 -9.96
CA SER A 3 -26.13 12.06 -9.58
C SER A 3 -24.83 11.54 -10.19
N LYS A 4 -24.01 12.42 -10.78
CA LYS A 4 -22.68 12.09 -11.30
C LYS A 4 -21.86 11.39 -10.20
N ALA A 5 -21.24 10.25 -10.54
CA ALA A 5 -20.37 9.53 -9.61
C ALA A 5 -19.03 10.27 -9.45
N LEU A 6 -18.76 10.79 -8.25
CA LEU A 6 -17.49 11.41 -7.85
C LEU A 6 -16.26 10.56 -8.19
N ARG A 7 -15.31 11.18 -8.90
CA ARG A 7 -14.00 10.64 -9.28
C ARG A 7 -12.88 11.47 -8.66
N ALA A 8 -12.21 10.94 -7.65
CA ALA A 8 -11.15 11.67 -6.97
C ALA A 8 -9.83 10.89 -6.93
N VAL A 9 -8.72 11.63 -6.91
CA VAL A 9 -7.36 11.08 -6.81
C VAL A 9 -6.59 11.77 -5.69
N VAL A 10 -5.80 11.00 -4.95
CA VAL A 10 -4.78 11.52 -4.02
C VAL A 10 -3.40 11.07 -4.47
N LEU A 11 -2.55 12.05 -4.75
CA LEU A 11 -1.16 11.87 -5.14
C LEU A 11 -0.23 12.37 -4.03
N GLY A 12 0.96 11.80 -3.98
CA GLY A 12 1.99 12.21 -3.03
C GLY A 12 3.12 11.20 -2.95
N PRO A 13 4.31 11.62 -2.51
CA PRO A 13 5.47 10.73 -2.38
C PRO A 13 5.23 9.66 -1.30
N PRO A 14 5.99 8.54 -1.31
CA PRO A 14 6.02 7.60 -0.20
C PRO A 14 6.32 8.33 1.13
N GLY A 15 5.60 7.99 2.20
CA GLY A 15 5.76 8.66 3.51
C GLY A 15 4.94 9.94 3.68
N SER A 16 4.27 10.44 2.63
CA SER A 16 3.43 11.65 2.70
C SER A 16 2.21 11.53 3.60
N GLY A 17 1.77 10.30 3.90
CA GLY A 17 0.53 10.03 4.66
C GLY A 17 -0.71 9.88 3.77
N LYS A 18 -0.56 9.84 2.44
CA LYS A 18 -1.68 9.68 1.49
C LYS A 18 -2.65 8.54 1.81
N GLY A 19 -2.15 7.37 2.23
CA GLY A 19 -3.01 6.23 2.58
C GLY A 19 -3.89 6.52 3.79
N THR A 20 -3.34 7.17 4.83
CA THR A 20 -4.08 7.60 6.01
C THR A 20 -5.13 8.65 5.67
N VAL A 21 -4.81 9.60 4.78
CA VAL A 21 -5.76 10.60 4.29
C VAL A 21 -6.89 9.92 3.51
N CYS A 22 -6.56 9.02 2.57
CA CYS A 22 -7.54 8.29 1.78
C CYS A 22 -8.48 7.45 2.65
N GLU A 23 -7.95 6.73 3.64
CA GLU A 23 -8.76 5.92 4.55
C GLU A 23 -9.75 6.78 5.34
N ARG A 24 -9.33 7.95 5.81
CA ARG A 24 -10.21 8.90 6.51
C ARG A 24 -11.28 9.46 5.57
N ILE A 25 -10.91 9.92 4.38
CA ILE A 25 -11.87 10.44 3.38
C ILE A 25 -12.89 9.36 3.01
N ALA A 26 -12.43 8.16 2.67
CA ALA A 26 -13.29 7.04 2.31
C ALA A 26 -14.31 6.72 3.41
N ARG A 27 -13.87 6.69 4.67
CA ARG A 27 -14.75 6.47 5.83
C ARG A 27 -15.75 7.61 6.04
N SER A 28 -15.29 8.86 5.97
CA SER A 28 -16.12 10.04 6.24
C SER A 28 -17.18 10.30 5.17
N PHE A 29 -16.88 9.97 3.91
CA PHE A 29 -17.74 10.29 2.76
C PHE A 29 -18.33 9.05 2.06
N GLY A 30 -18.08 7.84 2.57
CA GLY A 30 -18.59 6.60 1.98
C GLY A 30 -18.03 6.29 0.59
N LEU A 31 -16.78 6.69 0.30
CA LEU A 31 -16.13 6.44 -0.98
C LEU A 31 -15.41 5.08 -0.98
N GLN A 32 -15.33 4.45 -2.15
CA GLN A 32 -14.46 3.30 -2.34
C GLN A 32 -12.99 3.75 -2.41
N HIS A 33 -12.18 3.33 -1.44
CA HIS A 33 -10.72 3.56 -1.45
C HIS A 33 -10.05 2.52 -2.33
N LEU A 34 -9.50 2.95 -3.46
CA LEU A 34 -8.87 2.06 -4.43
C LEU A 34 -7.37 2.36 -4.52
N SER A 35 -6.52 1.32 -4.49
CA SER A 35 -5.09 1.47 -4.69
C SER A 35 -4.51 0.37 -5.58
N SER A 36 -3.56 0.73 -6.43
CA SER A 36 -2.87 -0.23 -7.30
C SER A 36 -2.17 -1.34 -6.51
N GLY A 37 -1.57 -0.98 -5.37
CA GLY A 37 -0.92 -1.95 -4.49
C GLY A 37 -1.89 -2.99 -3.92
N GLN A 38 -3.11 -2.60 -3.57
CA GLN A 38 -4.13 -3.55 -3.11
C GLN A 38 -4.57 -4.49 -4.23
N PHE A 39 -4.95 -3.95 -5.39
CA PHE A 39 -5.38 -4.79 -6.50
C PHE A 39 -4.29 -5.73 -6.99
N LEU A 40 -3.03 -5.29 -7.02
CA LEU A 40 -1.91 -6.19 -7.32
C LEU A 40 -1.86 -7.36 -6.33
N ARG A 41 -1.95 -7.11 -5.02
CA ARG A 41 -1.93 -8.18 -4.00
C ARG A 41 -3.13 -9.13 -4.12
N GLU A 42 -4.32 -8.61 -4.38
CA GLU A 42 -5.53 -9.42 -4.54
C GLU A 42 -5.51 -10.29 -5.80
N LYS A 43 -4.88 -9.80 -6.88
CA LYS A 43 -4.90 -10.46 -8.19
C LYS A 43 -3.68 -11.34 -8.45
N MET A 44 -2.62 -11.24 -7.66
CA MET A 44 -1.34 -11.96 -7.80
C MET A 44 -1.45 -13.45 -8.14
N SER A 45 -2.49 -14.12 -7.65
CA SER A 45 -2.67 -15.58 -7.82
C SER A 45 -3.86 -15.95 -8.72
N CYS A 46 -4.63 -14.98 -9.21
CA CYS A 46 -5.97 -15.23 -9.76
C CYS A 46 -6.14 -14.75 -11.21
N THR A 47 -5.20 -13.98 -11.74
CA THR A 47 -5.28 -13.47 -13.12
C THR A 47 -3.93 -13.57 -13.82
N GLU A 48 -3.93 -13.67 -15.15
CA GLU A 48 -2.72 -13.66 -15.97
C GLU A 48 -1.83 -12.45 -15.68
N VAL A 49 -2.44 -11.25 -15.55
CA VAL A 49 -1.74 -10.00 -15.21
C VAL A 49 -1.17 -10.04 -13.80
N GLY A 50 -1.88 -10.67 -12.86
CA GLY A 50 -1.39 -10.86 -11.49
C GLY A 50 -0.21 -11.82 -11.41
N VAL A 51 -0.23 -12.91 -12.18
CA VAL A 51 0.88 -13.86 -12.28
C VAL A 51 2.11 -13.17 -12.86
N LEU A 52 1.95 -12.34 -13.89
CA LEU A 52 3.03 -11.54 -14.45
C LEU A 52 3.63 -10.59 -13.40
N ALA A 53 2.78 -9.84 -12.69
CA ALA A 53 3.24 -8.95 -11.62
C ALA A 53 3.97 -9.70 -10.49
N LYS A 54 3.51 -10.90 -10.13
CA LYS A 54 4.14 -11.77 -9.14
C LYS A 54 5.56 -12.16 -9.56
N GLN A 55 5.78 -12.52 -10.83
CA GLN A 55 7.11 -12.87 -11.35
C GLN A 55 8.13 -11.72 -11.22
N TYR A 56 7.71 -10.47 -11.46
CA TYR A 56 8.58 -9.31 -11.23
C TYR A 56 8.94 -9.18 -9.75
N LEU A 57 7.95 -9.27 -8.86
CA LEU A 57 8.13 -9.06 -7.43
C LEU A 57 8.97 -10.17 -6.77
N GLU A 58 8.81 -11.43 -7.19
CA GLU A 58 9.64 -12.55 -6.71
C GLU A 58 11.11 -12.41 -7.12
N ARG A 59 11.38 -11.72 -8.23
CA ARG A 59 12.74 -11.39 -8.69
C ARG A 59 13.28 -10.10 -8.07
N GLY A 60 12.53 -9.45 -7.17
CA GLY A 60 12.89 -8.15 -6.61
C GLY A 60 12.86 -7.00 -7.63
N LEU A 61 12.18 -7.20 -8.77
CA LEU A 61 12.05 -6.21 -9.82
C LEU A 61 10.79 -5.36 -9.63
N LEU A 62 10.85 -4.13 -10.15
CA LEU A 62 9.69 -3.26 -10.20
C LEU A 62 8.68 -3.79 -11.23
N VAL A 63 7.40 -3.77 -10.87
CA VAL A 63 6.32 -4.09 -11.81
C VAL A 63 6.23 -2.97 -12.84
N PRO A 64 6.28 -3.27 -14.16
CA PRO A 64 6.20 -2.24 -15.19
C PRO A 64 4.89 -1.45 -15.16
N ASP A 65 4.93 -0.17 -15.51
CA ASP A 65 3.76 0.71 -15.45
C ASP A 65 2.58 0.22 -16.28
N HIS A 66 2.82 -0.35 -17.46
CA HIS A 66 1.74 -0.85 -18.32
C HIS A 66 0.97 -2.02 -17.68
N VAL A 67 1.64 -2.85 -16.87
CA VAL A 67 1.01 -3.93 -16.10
C VAL A 67 0.08 -3.33 -15.04
N ILE A 68 0.56 -2.31 -14.31
CA ILE A 68 -0.22 -1.58 -13.31
C ILE A 68 -1.44 -0.92 -13.97
N THR A 69 -1.25 -0.24 -15.11
CA THR A 69 -2.33 0.39 -15.87
C THR A 69 -3.41 -0.62 -16.23
N ARG A 70 -3.04 -1.78 -16.79
CA ARG A 70 -4.00 -2.82 -17.19
C ARG A 70 -4.83 -3.32 -16.02
N VAL A 71 -4.23 -3.54 -14.85
CA VAL A 71 -4.96 -3.94 -13.63
C VAL A 71 -5.94 -2.85 -13.20
N MET A 72 -5.48 -1.59 -13.14
CA MET A 72 -6.29 -0.46 -12.69
C MET A 72 -7.48 -0.22 -13.62
N MET A 73 -7.28 -0.18 -14.93
CA MET A 73 -8.37 0.04 -15.89
C MET A 73 -9.44 -1.06 -15.78
N THR A 74 -9.03 -2.33 -15.72
CA THR A 74 -9.94 -3.47 -15.58
C THR A 74 -10.80 -3.37 -14.32
N GLU A 75 -10.24 -2.91 -13.20
CA GLU A 75 -10.97 -2.80 -11.94
C GLU A 75 -11.84 -1.54 -11.87
N LEU A 76 -11.43 -0.44 -12.51
CA LEU A 76 -12.23 0.79 -12.58
C LEU A 76 -13.43 0.64 -13.52
N GLU A 77 -13.30 -0.11 -14.61
CA GLU A 77 -14.43 -0.36 -15.52
C GLU A 77 -15.59 -1.10 -14.86
N LYS A 78 -15.27 -2.04 -13.96
CA LYS A 78 -16.28 -2.76 -13.16
C LYS A 78 -17.01 -1.85 -12.17
N ARG A 79 -16.40 -0.72 -11.81
CA ARG A 79 -16.87 0.21 -10.77
C ARG A 79 -17.30 1.57 -11.34
N ARG A 80 -17.68 1.61 -12.63
CA ARG A 80 -18.16 2.83 -13.31
C ARG A 80 -19.40 3.45 -12.66
N ALA A 81 -20.18 2.72 -11.88
CA ALA A 81 -21.34 3.30 -11.19
C ALA A 81 -21.02 3.85 -9.78
N GLU A 82 -19.86 3.53 -9.21
CA GLU A 82 -19.54 3.78 -7.80
C GLU A 82 -18.73 5.06 -7.59
N HIS A 83 -18.87 5.74 -6.47
CA HIS A 83 -17.95 6.82 -6.09
C HIS A 83 -16.60 6.25 -5.63
N TRP A 84 -15.49 6.76 -6.16
CA TRP A 84 -14.16 6.24 -5.79
C TRP A 84 -13.10 7.32 -5.55
N LEU A 85 -12.12 6.91 -4.75
CA LEU A 85 -10.91 7.66 -4.41
C LEU A 85 -9.68 6.82 -4.73
N LEU A 86 -8.89 7.24 -5.71
CA LEU A 86 -7.64 6.57 -6.07
C LEU A 86 -6.48 7.03 -5.20
N ASP A 87 -5.79 6.09 -4.56
CA ASP A 87 -4.58 6.34 -3.77
C ASP A 87 -3.31 6.01 -4.59
N GLY A 88 -2.64 7.05 -5.07
CA GLY A 88 -1.34 6.95 -5.72
C GLY A 88 -1.37 6.31 -7.11
N PHE A 89 -2.49 6.43 -7.83
CA PHE A 89 -2.62 6.19 -9.26
C PHE A 89 -3.46 7.33 -9.86
N PRO A 90 -3.08 7.94 -10.99
CA PRO A 90 -1.92 7.65 -11.83
C PRO A 90 -0.58 8.14 -11.22
N ARG A 91 0.55 7.54 -11.63
CA ARG A 91 1.93 7.94 -11.26
C ARG A 91 2.75 8.44 -12.45
N THR A 92 2.32 8.14 -13.66
CA THR A 92 2.98 8.56 -14.90
C THR A 92 1.96 9.24 -15.82
N LEU A 93 2.46 10.02 -16.78
CA LEU A 93 1.62 10.66 -17.78
C LEU A 93 0.80 9.64 -18.57
N GLY A 94 1.41 8.54 -19.02
CA GLY A 94 0.68 7.49 -19.74
C GLY A 94 -0.42 6.80 -18.91
N GLN A 95 -0.27 6.73 -17.58
CA GLN A 95 -1.35 6.27 -16.69
C GLN A 95 -2.49 7.29 -16.60
N ALA A 96 -2.15 8.59 -16.56
CA ALA A 96 -3.14 9.65 -16.54
C ALA A 96 -3.94 9.71 -17.85
N GLU A 97 -3.27 9.63 -19.00
CA GLU A 97 -3.91 9.56 -20.32
C GLU A 97 -4.78 8.32 -20.47
N ALA A 98 -4.42 7.19 -19.87
CA ALA A 98 -5.25 5.99 -19.86
C ALA A 98 -6.51 6.18 -19.00
N LEU A 99 -6.37 6.82 -17.84
CA LEU A 99 -7.48 7.11 -16.93
C LEU A 99 -8.47 8.10 -17.54
N ASP A 100 -7.97 9.13 -18.22
CA ASP A 100 -8.77 10.18 -18.88
C ASP A 100 -9.71 9.61 -19.96
N ARG A 101 -9.32 8.50 -20.60
CA ARG A 101 -10.17 7.82 -21.60
C ARG A 101 -11.40 7.13 -21.01
N ILE A 102 -11.40 6.81 -19.72
CA ILE A 102 -12.49 6.05 -19.09
C ILE A 102 -13.34 6.89 -18.13
N CYS A 103 -12.84 8.04 -17.68
CA CYS A 103 -13.56 8.94 -16.80
C CYS A 103 -12.99 10.37 -16.82
N GLU A 104 -13.86 11.33 -16.57
CA GLU A 104 -13.49 12.69 -16.19
C GLU A 104 -13.23 12.74 -14.69
N LEU A 105 -12.05 13.24 -14.27
CA LEU A 105 -11.72 13.43 -12.86
C LEU A 105 -12.35 14.70 -12.32
N ASP A 106 -12.99 14.63 -11.16
CA ASP A 106 -13.58 15.80 -10.50
C ASP A 106 -12.59 16.48 -9.55
N LEU A 107 -11.65 15.72 -8.96
CA LEU A 107 -10.71 16.23 -7.97
C LEU A 107 -9.37 15.49 -7.97
N VAL A 108 -8.27 16.26 -7.89
CA VAL A 108 -6.93 15.75 -7.64
C VAL A 108 -6.34 16.47 -6.43
N ILE A 109 -6.00 15.70 -5.39
CA ILE A 109 -5.33 16.19 -4.19
C ILE A 109 -3.86 15.79 -4.29
N SER A 110 -2.94 16.76 -4.22
CA SER A 110 -1.50 16.50 -4.19
C SER A 110 -0.94 16.84 -2.81
N LEU A 111 -0.36 15.84 -2.13
CA LEU A 111 0.30 16.03 -0.84
C LEU A 111 1.75 16.46 -1.06
N HIS A 112 2.01 17.74 -0.86
CA HIS A 112 3.35 18.31 -0.91
C HIS A 112 3.94 18.38 0.51
N ILE A 113 4.94 17.55 0.78
CA ILE A 113 5.56 17.40 2.11
C ILE A 113 7.08 17.61 1.96
N PRO A 114 7.74 18.37 2.87
CA PRO A 114 9.18 18.55 2.84
C PRO A 114 9.95 17.21 2.86
N PHE A 115 11.05 17.14 2.11
CA PHE A 115 11.85 15.92 1.96
C PHE A 115 12.34 15.36 3.30
N GLU A 116 12.87 16.21 4.19
CA GLU A 116 13.35 15.77 5.50
C GLU A 116 12.22 15.12 6.32
N THR A 117 11.02 15.70 6.30
CA THR A 117 9.86 15.09 6.96
C THR A 117 9.49 13.72 6.35
N LEU A 118 9.63 13.55 5.04
CA LEU A 118 9.38 12.25 4.39
C LEU A 118 10.42 11.22 4.83
N LYS A 119 11.69 11.61 4.89
CA LYS A 119 12.81 10.77 5.33
C LYS A 119 12.59 10.30 6.76
N ASP A 120 12.33 11.21 7.70
CA ASP A 120 12.09 10.88 9.10
C ASP A 120 10.91 9.92 9.27
N ARG A 121 9.79 10.20 8.60
CA ARG A 121 8.60 9.34 8.61
C ARG A 121 8.86 7.94 8.06
N LEU A 122 9.66 7.82 7.00
CA LEU A 122 10.01 6.53 6.41
C LEU A 122 10.98 5.76 7.30
N SER A 123 11.95 6.43 7.93
CA SER A 123 12.89 5.83 8.88
C SER A 123 12.21 5.30 10.14
N ALA A 124 11.13 5.94 10.58
CA ALA A 124 10.33 5.50 11.73
C ALA A 124 9.20 4.50 11.37
N ARG A 125 9.10 4.06 10.10
CA ARG A 125 8.02 3.19 9.62
C ARG A 125 8.28 1.71 9.89
N TRP A 126 7.27 1.03 10.44
CA TRP A 126 7.25 -0.41 10.65
C TRP A 126 6.04 -1.03 9.95
N ILE A 127 6.20 -2.25 9.44
CA ILE A 127 5.13 -2.99 8.75
C ILE A 127 5.04 -4.38 9.35
N HIS A 128 3.86 -4.80 9.78
CA HIS A 128 3.61 -6.19 10.16
C HIS A 128 3.39 -7.03 8.90
N PRO A 129 4.34 -7.89 8.47
CA PRO A 129 4.34 -8.47 7.12
C PRO A 129 3.08 -9.27 6.80
N ALA A 130 2.60 -10.08 7.75
CA ALA A 130 1.46 -10.97 7.53
C ALA A 130 0.14 -10.21 7.32
N SER A 131 -0.06 -9.07 8.00
CA SER A 131 -1.30 -8.29 7.90
C SER A 131 -1.21 -7.05 7.02
N GLY A 132 0.00 -6.62 6.66
CA GLY A 132 0.26 -5.34 6.00
C GLY A 132 0.02 -4.09 6.87
N ARG A 133 -0.42 -4.23 8.14
CA ARG A 133 -0.58 -3.10 9.07
C ARG A 133 0.70 -2.27 9.17
N VAL A 134 0.55 -0.95 9.12
CA VAL A 134 1.64 0.01 9.15
C VAL A 134 1.62 0.75 10.48
N TYR A 135 2.76 0.81 11.14
CA TYR A 135 2.98 1.59 12.35
C TYR A 135 4.07 2.63 12.10
N ASN A 136 4.04 3.70 12.88
CA ASN A 136 5.12 4.66 12.94
C ASN A 136 5.33 5.04 14.40
N MET A 137 6.58 5.01 14.84
CA MET A 137 6.91 5.16 16.27
C MET A 137 6.56 6.54 16.84
N GLU A 138 6.36 7.56 16.01
CA GLU A 138 6.08 8.93 16.45
C GLU A 138 4.57 9.22 16.54
N PHE A 139 3.76 8.70 15.60
CA PHE A 139 2.34 9.08 15.49
C PHE A 139 1.34 7.93 15.62
N ASN A 140 1.76 6.68 15.42
CA ASN A 140 0.91 5.51 15.63
C ASN A 140 1.77 4.31 16.05
N PRO A 141 2.38 4.36 17.26
CA PRO A 141 3.22 3.28 17.74
C PRO A 141 2.37 2.04 18.04
N PRO A 142 2.93 0.82 17.88
CA PRO A 142 2.25 -0.38 18.35
C PRO A 142 2.08 -0.30 19.88
N HIS A 143 0.98 -0.85 20.40
CA HIS A 143 0.67 -0.84 21.83
C HIS A 143 1.77 -1.46 22.71
N VAL A 144 2.50 -2.45 22.16
CA VAL A 144 3.64 -3.08 22.84
C VAL A 144 4.91 -2.61 22.16
N HIS A 145 5.80 -1.98 22.93
CA HIS A 145 7.13 -1.62 22.44
C HIS A 145 7.94 -2.88 22.12
N VAL A 146 8.23 -3.06 20.83
CA VAL A 146 9.12 -4.13 20.38
C VAL A 146 10.55 -3.67 20.67
N ARG A 147 11.17 -4.22 21.72
CA ARG A 147 12.63 -4.08 21.88
C ARG A 147 13.28 -4.68 20.65
N ALA A 148 14.02 -3.86 19.91
CA ALA A 148 14.95 -4.36 18.91
C ALA A 148 15.86 -5.37 19.62
N TRP A 149 15.91 -6.61 19.14
CA TRP A 149 16.92 -7.57 19.57
C TRP A 149 18.27 -7.07 19.07
N SER A 150 18.89 -6.15 19.81
CA SER A 150 20.31 -5.84 19.63
C SER A 150 21.08 -6.98 20.30
N SER A 151 21.65 -7.85 19.48
CA SER A 151 22.69 -8.84 19.82
C SER A 151 22.38 -9.76 21.00
N LEU A 152 21.84 -10.96 20.78
CA LEU A 152 22.24 -12.19 21.51
C LEU A 152 21.48 -13.43 20.98
N LEU A 153 22.26 -14.49 20.75
CA LEU A 153 21.91 -15.91 20.57
C LEU A 153 21.47 -16.38 19.16
N LEU A 154 22.48 -16.71 18.35
CA LEU A 154 22.47 -17.95 17.57
C LEU A 154 22.26 -19.13 18.53
N HIS A 155 21.02 -19.56 18.72
CA HIS A 155 20.74 -20.94 19.08
C HIS A 155 20.03 -21.58 17.90
N GLU A 156 20.73 -22.53 17.26
CA GLU A 156 20.16 -23.41 16.26
C GLU A 156 18.96 -24.15 16.84
N TRP A 157 17.79 -23.92 16.24
CA TRP A 157 16.64 -24.81 16.33
C TRP A 157 16.09 -25.01 14.92
N GLY A 158 16.23 -26.23 14.39
CA GLY A 158 15.39 -26.72 13.29
C GLY A 158 15.80 -26.36 11.86
N GLY A 159 17.09 -26.40 11.52
CA GLY A 159 17.56 -26.80 10.18
C GLY A 159 17.04 -26.04 8.94
N THR A 160 16.56 -24.79 9.08
CA THR A 160 16.09 -24.00 7.92
C THR A 160 16.82 -22.66 7.88
N SER A 161 17.76 -22.53 6.95
CA SER A 161 18.50 -21.29 6.69
C SER A 161 17.62 -20.29 5.95
N PHE A 162 17.23 -19.20 6.61
CA PHE A 162 16.63 -18.04 5.96
C PHE A 162 17.67 -16.92 5.85
N LYS A 163 18.16 -16.66 4.63
CA LYS A 163 18.90 -15.43 4.31
C LYS A 163 17.90 -14.31 4.01
N TYR A 164 17.86 -13.27 4.83
CA TYR A 164 17.21 -12.01 4.44
C TYR A 164 18.09 -10.80 4.74
N HIS A 165 18.20 -9.95 3.72
CA HIS A 165 18.97 -8.71 3.66
C HIS A 165 18.00 -7.54 3.93
N TRP A 166 18.36 -6.70 4.90
CA TRP A 166 17.78 -5.39 5.27
C TRP A 166 16.26 -5.29 5.48
N GLY A 167 15.86 -5.32 6.77
CA GLY A 167 14.55 -4.85 7.25
C GLY A 167 14.07 -5.65 8.46
N LYS A 168 14.26 -5.11 9.66
CA LYS A 168 14.07 -5.76 10.98
C LYS A 168 12.70 -6.45 11.15
N ILE A 169 12.75 -7.68 11.67
CA ILE A 169 11.61 -8.59 11.94
C ILE A 169 10.82 -8.16 13.19
N LEU A 170 9.51 -8.46 13.19
CA LEU A 170 8.55 -8.31 14.30
C LEU A 170 8.19 -9.67 14.93
N TYR A 171 8.29 -9.77 16.27
CA TYR A 171 7.28 -10.23 17.28
C TYR A 171 7.98 -10.83 18.54
N SER A 172 7.45 -10.53 19.73
CA SER A 172 7.69 -11.28 20.98
C SER A 172 6.39 -11.95 21.43
N LYS A 173 6.48 -13.20 21.88
CA LYS A 173 5.38 -14.04 22.38
C LYS A 173 4.39 -13.25 23.25
N THR A 174 3.10 -13.31 22.93
CA THR A 174 2.04 -13.09 23.91
C THR A 174 2.04 -14.28 24.85
N THR A 175 2.41 -14.08 26.11
CA THR A 175 2.06 -15.00 27.19
C THR A 175 0.56 -14.87 27.46
N SER A 176 -0.23 -15.89 27.13
CA SER A 176 -1.43 -16.20 27.91
C SER A 176 -1.18 -17.52 28.64
N LYS A 177 -0.82 -17.41 29.92
CA LYS A 177 -1.14 -18.41 30.93
C LYS A 177 -2.41 -17.95 31.65
N ALA A 178 -3.21 -18.92 32.08
CA ALA A 178 -4.52 -18.87 32.75
C ALA A 178 -5.70 -18.74 31.77
N ALA A 179 -6.66 -19.67 31.70
CA ALA A 179 -7.03 -20.79 32.58
C ALA A 179 -7.26 -22.09 31.80
#